data_AF-D4DHI0-F1
#
_entry.id   AF-D4DHI0-F1
#
_cell.length_a   1.000
_cell.length_b   1.000
_cell.length_c   1.000
_cell.angle_alpha   90.00
_cell.angle_beta   90.00
_cell.angle_gamma   90.00
#
_symmetry.space_group_name_H-M   'P 1'
#
loop_
_entity.id
_entity.type
_entity.pdbx_description
1 polymer ?
#
loop_
_entity_poly.entity_id
_entity_poly.type
_entity_poly.pdbx_seq_one_letter_code
_entity_poly.pdbx_strand_id
1 'polypeptide(L)'
;MKLFGSPTLESLAQELERVANSDSDRPEISFQEQSQEEVQEPLHFGGLVDISALFIRRNNVVVPKGQPSLLCIHLMAKNASFFAPYLIKLPQGLDSIAVQTPGRDNRIDDPIPSIVYEVVSGTLEEMELVIGTPATI
;
A
#
# COMPACT_ATOMS: atom_id res chain seq x y z
N MET A 1 6.03 22.73 -4.92
CA MET A 1 7.28 23.46 -4.61
C MET A 1 8.44 22.50 -4.75
N LYS A 2 9.42 22.82 -5.60
CA LYS A 2 10.63 22.03 -5.80
C LYS A 2 11.59 22.28 -4.64
N LEU A 3 11.87 21.23 -3.88
CA LEU A 3 12.95 21.17 -2.89
C LEU A 3 14.29 20.81 -3.56
N PHE A 4 14.68 21.54 -4.61
CA PHE A 4 15.94 21.25 -5.34
C PHE A 4 16.98 22.34 -5.04
N GLY A 5 17.95 21.98 -4.20
CA GLY A 5 19.11 22.81 -3.87
C GLY A 5 19.91 22.38 -2.64
N SER A 6 19.64 21.17 -2.09
CA SER A 6 20.16 20.76 -0.77
C SER A 6 19.98 21.86 0.30
N PRO A 7 18.75 22.37 0.49
CA PRO A 7 18.51 23.39 1.50
C PRO A 7 18.85 22.82 2.88
N THR A 8 19.46 23.65 3.73
CA THR A 8 19.63 23.30 5.13
C THR A 8 18.26 23.23 5.81
N LEU A 9 18.18 22.48 6.91
CA LEU A 9 16.95 22.37 7.72
C LEU A 9 16.43 23.76 8.17
N GLU A 10 17.35 24.70 8.35
CA GLU A 10 17.07 26.10 8.63
C GLU A 10 16.41 26.83 7.44
N SER A 11 16.89 26.61 6.21
CA SER A 11 16.27 27.19 5.00
C SER A 11 14.84 26.70 4.82
N LEU A 12 14.57 25.44 5.17
CA LEU A 12 13.23 24.85 5.12
C LEU A 12 12.29 25.47 6.16
N ALA A 13 12.76 25.66 7.39
CA ALA A 13 11.98 26.27 8.45
C ALA A 13 11.58 27.72 8.11
N GLN A 14 12.52 28.51 7.58
CA GLN A 14 12.27 29.89 7.17
C GLN A 14 11.29 29.99 5.98
N GLU A 15 11.32 29.02 5.07
CA GLU A 15 10.38 28.96 3.95
C GLU A 15 8.97 28.61 4.43
N LEU A 16 8.84 27.64 5.34
CA LEU A 16 7.55 27.29 5.95
C LEU A 16 6.94 28.46 6.73
N GLU A 17 7.77 29.22 7.47
CA GLU A 17 7.33 30.44 8.15
C GLU A 17 6.89 31.52 7.15
N ARG A 18 7.58 31.69 6.02
CA ARG A 18 7.13 32.62 4.97
C ARG A 18 5.79 32.20 4.39
N VAL A 19 5.62 30.92 4.04
CA VAL A 19 4.38 30.39 3.47
C VAL A 19 3.21 30.54 4.45
N ALA A 20 3.42 30.22 5.73
CA ALA A 20 2.40 30.36 6.76
C ALA A 20 1.95 31.83 6.97
N ASN A 21 2.82 32.79 6.64
CA ASN A 21 2.54 34.23 6.77
C ASN A 21 2.14 34.90 5.45
N SER A 22 2.13 34.18 4.32
CA SER A 22 1.78 34.72 3.00
C SER A 22 0.48 34.12 2.49
N ASP A 23 -0.62 34.51 3.12
CA ASP A 23 -1.97 34.21 2.65
C ASP A 23 -2.46 35.37 1.77
N SER A 24 -2.08 35.36 0.49
CA SER A 24 -2.92 35.75 -0.65
C SER A 24 -2.18 35.52 -1.97
N ASP A 25 -2.90 34.90 -2.91
CA ASP A 25 -2.65 34.87 -4.36
C ASP A 25 -1.73 33.75 -4.91
N ARG A 26 -2.39 32.62 -5.22
CA ARG A 26 -1.91 31.58 -6.16
C ARG A 26 -1.57 32.16 -7.54
N PRO A 27 -0.61 31.56 -8.25
CA PRO A 27 -1.02 30.78 -9.42
C PRO A 27 -0.33 29.40 -9.55
N GLU A 28 -1.03 28.52 -10.26
CA GLU A 28 -0.69 27.15 -10.60
C GLU A 28 0.62 27.02 -11.39
N ILE A 29 1.45 26.01 -11.07
CA ILE A 29 2.49 25.53 -11.98
C ILE A 29 2.53 24.00 -11.98
N SER A 30 2.32 23.48 -13.19
CA SER A 30 2.48 22.11 -13.66
C SER A 30 3.88 21.54 -13.37
N PHE A 31 3.95 20.27 -12.92
CA PHE A 31 5.22 19.57 -12.72
C PHE A 31 5.19 18.21 -13.42
N GLN A 32 6.14 18.02 -14.35
CA GLN A 32 6.49 16.75 -14.95
C GLN A 32 7.98 16.45 -14.65
N GLU A 33 8.23 15.22 -14.17
CA GLU A 33 9.48 14.41 -14.19
C GLU A 33 10.68 14.90 -13.34
N GLN A 34 11.53 14.08 -12.70
CA GLN A 34 11.68 12.63 -12.42
C GLN A 34 12.90 12.54 -11.47
N SER A 35 12.82 11.92 -10.28
CA SER A 35 13.97 11.26 -9.61
C SER A 35 13.48 10.34 -8.50
N GLN A 36 14.03 9.13 -8.46
CA GLN A 36 13.62 8.01 -7.61
C GLN A 36 14.16 8.14 -6.18
N GLU A 37 13.33 8.67 -5.29
CA GLU A 37 13.14 8.08 -3.96
C GLU A 37 11.70 7.58 -3.99
N GLU A 38 11.43 6.33 -3.59
CA GLU A 38 10.05 5.90 -3.30
C GLU A 38 9.60 6.61 -2.02
N VAL A 39 9.40 7.92 -2.12
CA VAL A 39 8.29 8.58 -1.46
C VAL A 39 7.09 7.76 -1.91
N GLN A 40 6.59 6.91 -1.04
CA GLN A 40 5.24 6.40 -1.18
C GLN A 40 4.36 7.65 -1.06
N GLU A 41 4.16 8.35 -2.19
CA GLU A 41 2.89 8.98 -2.43
C GLU A 41 1.87 7.95 -1.98
N PRO A 42 0.85 8.33 -1.19
CA PRO A 42 -0.28 7.46 -1.00
C PRO A 42 -0.83 7.28 -2.41
N LEU A 43 -0.36 6.24 -3.10
CA LEU A 43 -0.92 5.78 -4.34
C LEU A 43 -2.32 5.43 -3.90
N HIS A 44 -3.22 6.38 -4.15
CA HIS A 44 -4.63 6.23 -3.95
C HIS A 44 -5.01 5.21 -5.03
N PHE A 45 -4.75 3.94 -4.75
CA PHE A 45 -5.05 2.84 -5.62
C PHE A 45 -6.57 2.70 -5.58
N GLY A 46 -7.27 3.59 -6.31
CA GLY A 46 -8.72 3.73 -6.39
C GLY A 46 -9.44 2.53 -7.00
N GLY A 47 -8.82 1.36 -6.94
CA GLY A 47 -9.34 0.09 -7.38
C GLY A 47 -8.94 -1.06 -6.45
N LEU A 48 -8.44 -0.81 -5.25
CA LEU A 48 -8.25 -1.84 -4.21
C LEU A 48 -9.31 -1.70 -3.12
N VAL A 49 -9.61 -2.82 -2.46
CA VAL A 49 -10.54 -2.91 -1.34
C VAL A 49 -10.00 -3.93 -0.34
N ASP A 50 -10.15 -3.61 0.94
CA ASP A 50 -9.93 -4.55 2.03
C ASP A 50 -11.08 -5.56 2.04
N ILE A 51 -10.77 -6.82 1.76
CA ILE A 51 -11.76 -7.91 1.86
C ILE A 51 -11.78 -8.51 3.26
N SER A 52 -10.77 -8.18 4.07
CA SER A 52 -10.64 -8.52 5.49
C SER A 52 -9.51 -7.67 6.10
N ALA A 53 -9.18 -7.86 7.38
CA ALA A 53 -8.09 -7.13 8.00
C ALA A 53 -6.73 -7.53 7.42
N LEU A 54 -6.55 -8.81 7.05
CA LEU A 54 -5.28 -9.31 6.49
C LEU A 54 -5.20 -9.25 4.97
N PHE A 55 -6.32 -9.12 4.24
CA PHE A 55 -6.31 -9.29 2.78
C PHE A 55 -6.86 -8.09 2.03
N ILE A 56 -6.07 -7.64 1.06
CA ILE A 56 -6.42 -6.59 0.11
C ILE A 56 -6.53 -7.20 -1.28
N ARG A 57 -7.55 -6.78 -2.02
CA ARG A 57 -7.85 -7.26 -3.36
C ARG A 57 -8.29 -6.10 -4.25
N ARG A 58 -8.32 -6.31 -5.58
CA ARG A 58 -8.98 -5.38 -6.48
C ARG A 58 -10.50 -5.29 -6.23
N ASN A 59 -11.02 -4.07 -6.25
CA ASN A 59 -12.43 -3.75 -6.12
C ASN A 59 -13.24 -4.28 -7.33
N ASN A 60 -14.50 -4.66 -7.09
CA ASN A 60 -15.45 -5.15 -8.11
C ASN A 60 -14.96 -6.35 -8.93
N VAL A 61 -14.09 -7.20 -8.38
CA VAL A 61 -13.68 -8.46 -9.05
C VAL A 61 -14.76 -9.51 -8.85
N VAL A 62 -15.39 -9.93 -9.94
CA VAL A 62 -16.14 -11.19 -9.99
C VAL A 62 -15.14 -12.32 -10.14
N VAL A 63 -15.02 -13.17 -9.13
CA VAL A 63 -14.20 -14.40 -9.18
C VAL A 63 -15.07 -15.54 -9.67
N PRO A 64 -14.84 -16.07 -10.87
CA PRO A 64 -15.32 -17.37 -11.25
C PRO A 64 -15.04 -18.40 -10.15
N LYS A 65 -16.06 -19.20 -9.82
CA LYS A 65 -15.92 -20.32 -8.89
C LYS A 65 -14.83 -21.28 -9.41
N GLY A 66 -13.84 -21.59 -8.58
CA GLY A 66 -12.73 -22.48 -8.94
C GLY A 66 -11.54 -21.80 -9.62
N GLN A 67 -11.54 -20.48 -9.77
CA GLN A 67 -10.35 -19.75 -10.18
C GLN A 67 -9.28 -19.80 -9.08
N PRO A 68 -8.02 -20.18 -9.38
CA PRO A 68 -6.97 -20.25 -8.39
C PRO A 68 -6.59 -18.85 -7.87
N SER A 69 -6.35 -18.75 -6.57
CA SER A 69 -5.89 -17.53 -5.91
C SER A 69 -4.37 -17.45 -5.83
N LEU A 70 -3.81 -16.29 -6.15
CA LEU A 70 -2.41 -15.94 -5.98
C LEU A 70 -2.29 -15.03 -4.75
N LEU A 71 -1.68 -15.56 -3.68
CA LEU A 71 -1.42 -14.82 -2.46
C LEU A 71 -0.05 -14.13 -2.54
N CYS A 72 -0.03 -12.81 -2.41
CA CYS A 72 1.16 -11.98 -2.49
C CYS A 72 1.59 -11.52 -1.10
N ILE A 73 2.80 -11.93 -0.68
CA ILE A 73 3.40 -11.56 0.61
C ILE A 73 4.54 -10.58 0.35
N HIS A 74 4.48 -9.40 0.95
CA HIS A 74 5.45 -8.34 0.68
C HIS A 74 6.78 -8.59 1.41
N LEU A 75 7.86 -7.99 0.88
CA LEU A 75 9.16 -7.98 1.55
C LEU A 75 9.15 -7.09 2.79
N MET A 76 10.21 -7.15 3.59
CA MET A 76 10.36 -6.32 4.80
C MET A 76 10.17 -4.82 4.50
N ALA A 77 9.59 -4.11 5.47
CA ALA A 77 9.35 -2.66 5.44
C ALA A 77 8.44 -2.15 4.29
N LYS A 78 7.70 -3.05 3.62
CA LYS A 78 6.62 -2.71 2.69
C LYS A 78 5.24 -2.97 3.31
N ASN A 79 4.18 -2.66 2.55
CA ASN A 79 2.76 -2.93 2.81
C ASN A 79 2.15 -3.64 1.61
N ALA A 80 0.88 -4.06 1.70
CA ALA A 80 0.20 -4.79 0.63
C ALA A 80 0.07 -3.98 -0.67
N SER A 81 0.02 -2.65 -0.55
CA SER A 81 -0.11 -1.73 -1.68
C SER A 81 1.11 -1.76 -2.63
N PHE A 82 2.25 -2.31 -2.19
CA PHE A 82 3.38 -2.67 -3.06
C PHE A 82 2.96 -3.53 -4.27
N PHE A 83 1.96 -4.40 -4.11
CA PHE A 83 1.46 -5.26 -5.18
C PHE A 83 0.36 -4.62 -6.03
N ALA A 84 -0.06 -3.40 -5.74
CA ALA A 84 -1.22 -2.81 -6.40
C ALA A 84 -1.16 -2.80 -7.95
N PRO A 85 0.00 -2.60 -8.63
CA PRO A 85 0.07 -2.77 -10.08
C PRO A 85 -0.37 -4.16 -10.55
N TYR A 86 -0.01 -5.21 -9.79
CA TYR A 86 -0.37 -6.60 -10.07
C TYR A 86 -1.81 -6.93 -9.67
N LEU A 87 -2.29 -6.35 -8.57
CA LEU A 87 -3.68 -6.50 -8.15
C LEU A 87 -4.65 -5.82 -9.14
N ILE A 88 -4.29 -4.65 -9.66
CA ILE A 88 -5.13 -3.91 -10.62
C ILE A 88 -5.05 -4.52 -12.02
N LYS A 89 -3.86 -4.88 -12.51
CA LYS A 89 -3.67 -5.57 -13.79
C LYS A 89 -3.35 -7.04 -13.54
N LEU A 90 -4.38 -7.81 -13.21
CA LEU A 90 -4.24 -9.23 -12.88
C LEU A 90 -3.67 -10.04 -14.05
N PRO A 91 -2.76 -10.99 -13.78
CA PRO A 91 -2.50 -12.09 -14.69
C PRO A 91 -3.82 -12.81 -15.03
N GLN A 92 -4.05 -13.11 -16.30
CA GLN A 92 -5.28 -13.79 -16.72
C GLN A 92 -5.44 -15.13 -16.00
N GLY A 93 -6.64 -15.40 -15.52
CA GLY A 93 -6.98 -16.69 -14.89
C GLY A 93 -6.53 -16.83 -13.43
N LEU A 94 -5.96 -15.80 -12.80
CA LEU A 94 -5.64 -15.81 -11.37
C LEU A 94 -6.46 -14.78 -10.59
N ASP A 95 -6.80 -15.12 -9.36
CA ASP A 95 -7.33 -14.19 -8.38
C ASP A 95 -6.21 -13.68 -7.47
N SER A 96 -5.71 -12.46 -7.71
CA SER A 96 -4.59 -11.91 -6.94
C SER A 96 -5.04 -11.20 -5.67
N ILE A 97 -4.42 -11.56 -4.55
CA ILE A 97 -4.75 -11.10 -3.20
C ILE A 97 -3.44 -10.77 -2.49
N ALA A 98 -3.35 -9.62 -1.84
CA ALA A 98 -2.14 -9.22 -1.09
C ALA A 98 -2.39 -9.26 0.41
N VAL A 99 -1.37 -9.65 1.17
CA VAL A 99 -1.40 -9.69 2.63
C VAL A 99 -0.97 -8.35 3.21
N GLN A 100 -1.80 -7.76 4.07
CA GLN A 100 -1.53 -6.55 4.84
C GLN A 100 -1.16 -6.92 6.28
N THR A 101 0.13 -6.89 6.60
CA THR A 101 0.63 -7.27 7.93
C THR A 101 0.30 -6.23 9.01
N PRO A 102 0.13 -6.65 10.28
CA PRO A 102 -0.04 -5.72 11.41
C PRO A 102 1.14 -4.73 11.55
N GLY A 103 0.85 -3.53 12.04
CA GLY A 103 1.81 -2.43 12.18
C GLY A 103 2.17 -1.75 10.87
N ARG A 104 1.31 -1.83 9.84
CA ARG A 104 1.52 -1.22 8.53
C ARG A 104 0.24 -0.58 8.03
N ASP A 105 0.36 0.58 7.39
CA ASP A 105 -0.73 1.26 6.67
C ASP A 105 -1.99 1.44 7.54
N ASN A 106 -3.17 1.03 7.06
CA ASN A 106 -4.44 1.00 7.79
C ASN A 106 -4.43 0.13 9.06
N ARG A 107 -3.33 -0.57 9.37
CA ARG A 107 -3.10 -1.38 10.57
C ARG A 107 -1.90 -0.91 11.38
N ILE A 108 -1.52 0.36 11.28
CA ILE A 108 -0.33 0.90 11.96
C ILE A 108 -0.37 0.76 13.48
N ASP A 109 -1.58 0.80 14.07
CA ASP A 109 -1.80 0.72 15.51
C ASP A 109 -1.92 -0.73 16.03
N ASP A 110 -1.95 -1.72 15.13
CA ASP A 110 -2.07 -3.12 15.52
C ASP A 110 -0.76 -3.63 16.16
N PRO A 111 -0.84 -4.53 17.16
CA PRO A 111 0.34 -5.16 17.75
C PRO A 111 1.18 -5.87 16.69
N ILE A 112 2.47 -5.53 16.64
CA ILE A 112 3.42 -6.15 15.70
C ILE A 112 3.83 -7.52 16.24
N PRO A 113 3.63 -8.62 15.49
CA PRO A 113 4.08 -9.94 15.87
C PRO A 113 5.59 -9.98 16.13
N SER A 114 5.98 -10.73 17.15
CA SER A 114 7.37 -10.86 17.59
C SER A 114 8.10 -12.02 16.92
N ILE A 115 7.34 -13.02 16.42
CA ILE A 115 7.86 -14.21 15.76
C ILE A 115 7.08 -14.53 14.47
N VAL A 116 7.75 -15.19 13.51
CA VAL A 116 7.14 -15.56 12.22
C VAL A 116 5.92 -16.48 12.39
N TYR A 117 5.94 -17.35 13.40
CA TYR A 117 4.83 -18.26 13.67
C TYR A 117 3.50 -17.53 13.93
N GLU A 118 3.53 -16.40 14.63
CA GLU A 118 2.34 -15.58 14.90
C GLU A 118 1.77 -15.00 13.61
N VAL A 119 2.64 -14.52 12.71
CA VAL A 119 2.23 -13.99 11.39
C VAL A 119 1.56 -15.09 10.57
N VAL A 120 2.19 -16.27 10.48
CA VAL A 120 1.68 -17.38 9.67
C VAL A 120 0.37 -17.90 10.25
N SER A 121 0.29 -18.12 11.56
CA SER A 121 -0.91 -18.67 12.20
C SER A 121 -2.09 -17.71 12.05
N GLY A 122 -1.90 -16.42 12.33
CA GLY A 122 -2.96 -15.42 12.13
C GLY A 122 -3.41 -15.29 10.67
N THR A 123 -2.45 -15.39 9.73
CA THR A 123 -2.79 -15.40 8.29
C THR A 123 -3.64 -16.61 7.92
N LEU A 124 -3.27 -17.81 8.38
CA LEU A 124 -4.01 -19.04 8.06
C LEU A 124 -5.43 -19.04 8.64
N GLU A 125 -5.61 -18.57 9.88
CA GLU A 125 -6.92 -18.46 10.53
C GLU A 125 -7.90 -17.59 9.74
N GLU A 126 -7.43 -16.43 9.25
CA GLU A 126 -8.27 -15.53 8.45
C GLU A 126 -8.46 -16.06 7.01
N MET A 127 -7.44 -16.73 6.47
CA MET A 127 -7.44 -17.23 5.09
C MET A 127 -8.58 -18.22 4.84
N GLU A 128 -8.78 -19.18 5.75
CA GLU A 128 -9.81 -20.20 5.63
C GLU A 128 -11.22 -19.59 5.50
N LEU A 129 -11.48 -18.50 6.22
CA LEU A 129 -12.79 -17.84 6.25
C LEU A 129 -13.01 -16.91 5.06
N VAL A 130 -11.97 -16.21 4.60
CA VAL A 130 -12.11 -15.10 3.65
C VAL A 130 -11.85 -15.54 2.21
N ILE A 131 -10.77 -16.29 1.98
CA ILE A 131 -10.29 -16.62 0.63
C ILE A 131 -10.25 -18.13 0.37
N GLY A 132 -10.59 -18.92 1.40
CA GLY A 132 -10.67 -20.37 1.34
C GLY A 132 -9.36 -21.08 1.67
N THR A 133 -9.40 -22.41 1.64
CA THR A 133 -8.24 -23.25 1.92
C THR A 133 -7.29 -23.26 0.71
N PRO A 134 -5.98 -23.07 0.91
CA PRO A 134 -5.03 -23.15 -0.18
C PRO A 134 -4.99 -24.61 -0.69
N ALA A 135 -5.12 -24.80 -2.00
CA ALA A 135 -4.83 -26.10 -2.58
C ALA A 135 -3.31 -26.30 -2.60
N THR A 136 -2.81 -27.24 -1.81
CA THR A 136 -1.46 -27.78 -2.03
C THR A 136 -1.46 -28.53 -3.37
N ILE A 137 -0.73 -27.99 -4.34
CA ILE A 137 -0.51 -28.61 -5.65
C ILE A 137 0.73 -29.49 -5.59
#